data_AF-A0A8D8HSM4-F1
#
_entry.id   AF-A0A8D8HSM4-F1
#
_cell.length_a   1.000
_cell.length_b   1.000
_cell.length_c   1.000
_cell.angle_alpha   90.00
_cell.angle_beta   90.00
_cell.angle_gamma   90.00
#
_symmetry.space_group_name_H-M   'P 1'
#
loop_
_entity.id
_entity.type
_entity.pdbx_description
1 polymer ?
#
loop_
_entity_poly.entity_id
_entity_poly.type
_entity_poly.pdbx_seq_one_letter_code
_entity_poly.pdbx_strand_id
1 'polypeptide(L)'
;KSTGEGIVEYKNKPSAMAAQRYCSERCYFLNSSLRPCIVEPYTYQDNNADGLPEKSLNKKIPEFMKLRQQGPHFADMGSFEHEYGQRWKQMHDLFKQKSDALKREMEMEEEKLEAQMEYARYEHETEQLRERMLQLSLFF
;
A
#
# COMPACT_ATOMS: atom_id res chain seq x y z
N LYS A 1 10.52 1.34 -14.81
CA LYS A 1 9.87 0.16 -14.18
C LYS A 1 8.44 0.56 -13.79
N SER A 2 7.47 -0.35 -13.91
CA SER A 2 6.09 -0.10 -13.44
C SER A 2 6.07 0.02 -11.91
N THR A 3 5.10 0.76 -11.36
CA THR A 3 4.86 0.84 -9.90
C THR A 3 4.20 -0.43 -9.35
N GLY A 4 3.64 -1.28 -10.21
CA GLY A 4 2.88 -2.47 -9.79
C GLY A 4 1.45 -2.17 -9.34
N GLU A 5 1.02 -0.91 -9.42
CA GLU A 5 -0.30 -0.43 -9.01
C GLU A 5 -1.11 0.07 -10.21
N GLY A 6 -2.44 0.02 -10.10
CA GLY A 6 -3.35 0.51 -11.14
C GLY A 6 -4.74 0.84 -10.60
N ILE A 7 -5.44 1.74 -11.29
CA ILE A 7 -6.81 2.16 -10.95
C ILE A 7 -7.76 1.59 -12.01
N VAL A 8 -8.84 0.95 -11.57
CA VAL A 8 -9.90 0.44 -12.44
C VAL A 8 -11.21 1.11 -12.08
N GLU A 9 -11.77 1.85 -13.04
CA GLU A 9 -13.04 2.53 -12.88
C GLU A 9 -14.18 1.73 -13.50
N TYR A 10 -15.24 1.50 -12.72
CA TYR A 10 -16.43 0.78 -13.17
C TYR A 10 -17.57 1.76 -13.49
N LYS A 11 -18.38 1.41 -14.48
CA LYS A 11 -19.61 2.15 -14.82
C LYS A 11 -20.60 2.25 -13.65
N ASN A 12 -20.68 1.23 -12.79
CA ASN A 12 -21.63 1.18 -11.68
C ASN A 12 -21.01 0.54 -10.42
N LYS A 13 -21.53 0.94 -9.26
CA LYS A 13 -21.05 0.48 -7.94
C LYS A 13 -21.22 -1.02 -7.70
N PRO A 14 -22.35 -1.67 -8.07
CA PRO A 14 -22.50 -3.12 -7.88
C PRO A 14 -21.41 -3.95 -8.58
N SER A 15 -21.02 -3.58 -9.79
CA SER A 15 -19.93 -4.26 -10.52
C SER A 15 -18.58 -4.10 -9.82
N ALA A 16 -18.25 -2.89 -9.32
CA ALA A 16 -17.03 -2.67 -8.57
C ALA A 16 -16.99 -3.50 -7.27
N MET A 17 -18.09 -3.51 -6.51
CA MET A 17 -18.20 -4.29 -5.28
C MET A 17 -18.11 -5.80 -5.54
N ALA A 18 -18.70 -6.29 -6.63
CA ALA A 18 -18.59 -7.68 -7.02
C ALA A 18 -17.13 -8.03 -7.35
N ALA A 19 -16.45 -7.23 -8.18
CA ALA A 19 -15.06 -7.46 -8.55
C ALA A 19 -14.14 -7.48 -7.32
N GLN A 20 -14.29 -6.51 -6.42
CA GLN A 20 -13.57 -6.49 -5.15
C GLN A 20 -13.82 -7.78 -4.35
N ARG A 21 -15.08 -8.17 -4.14
CA ARG A 21 -15.43 -9.39 -3.40
C ARG A 21 -14.79 -10.63 -4.01
N TYR A 22 -14.91 -10.81 -5.34
CA TYR A 22 -14.33 -11.97 -6.03
C TYR A 22 -12.81 -12.01 -5.92
N CYS A 23 -12.11 -10.88 -6.01
CA CYS A 23 -10.65 -10.83 -5.88
C CYS A 23 -10.17 -10.97 -4.42
N SER A 24 -11.02 -10.66 -3.44
CA SER A 24 -10.72 -10.94 -2.02
C SER A 24 -10.97 -12.41 -1.66
N GLU A 25 -11.98 -13.06 -2.25
CA GLU A 25 -12.35 -14.45 -1.96
C GLU A 25 -11.59 -15.47 -2.81
N ARG A 26 -11.04 -15.07 -3.96
CA ARG A 26 -10.37 -15.94 -4.93
C ARG A 26 -9.10 -15.29 -5.48
N CYS A 27 -8.23 -16.12 -6.06
CA CYS A 27 -7.01 -15.66 -6.71
C CYS A 27 -7.29 -15.28 -8.18
N TYR A 28 -7.25 -13.98 -8.50
CA TYR A 28 -7.38 -13.48 -9.86
C TYR A 28 -6.00 -13.16 -10.45
N PHE A 29 -5.58 -13.90 -11.49
CA PHE A 29 -4.29 -13.71 -12.15
C PHE A 29 -4.48 -13.04 -13.51
N LEU A 30 -3.63 -12.06 -13.84
CA LEU A 30 -3.68 -11.34 -15.12
C LEU A 30 -2.77 -11.94 -16.20
N ASN A 31 -1.74 -12.67 -15.79
CA ASN A 31 -0.78 -13.28 -16.70
C ASN A 31 -0.29 -14.61 -16.11
N SER A 32 0.73 -15.21 -16.72
CA SER A 32 1.30 -16.49 -16.30
C SER A 32 2.11 -16.43 -14.99
N SER A 33 2.32 -15.23 -14.43
CA SER A 33 2.85 -15.09 -13.07
C SER A 33 1.79 -15.56 -12.07
N LEU A 34 2.23 -16.36 -11.09
CA LEU A 34 1.38 -16.86 -10.02
C LEU A 34 1.18 -15.80 -8.92
N ARG A 35 1.20 -14.50 -9.28
CA ARG A 35 0.96 -13.38 -8.36
C ARG A 35 -0.46 -12.85 -8.58
N PRO A 36 -1.40 -13.10 -7.65
CA PRO A 36 -2.77 -12.65 -7.82
C PRO A 36 -2.86 -11.13 -7.67
N CYS A 37 -3.90 -10.55 -8.26
CA CYS A 37 -4.21 -9.13 -8.09
C CYS A 37 -4.80 -8.89 -6.70
N ILE A 38 -4.24 -7.92 -5.97
CA ILE A 38 -4.82 -7.41 -4.74
C ILE A 38 -5.68 -6.21 -5.10
N VAL A 39 -6.96 -6.26 -4.72
CA VAL A 39 -7.93 -5.23 -5.05
C VAL A 39 -8.40 -4.54 -3.77
N GLU A 40 -8.18 -3.24 -3.70
CA GLU A 40 -8.58 -2.40 -2.58
C GLU A 40 -9.55 -1.30 -3.07
N PRO A 41 -10.48 -0.83 -2.23
CA PRO A 41 -11.28 0.34 -2.54
C PRO A 41 -10.39 1.56 -2.76
N TYR A 42 -10.58 2.23 -3.89
CA TYR A 42 -9.90 3.49 -4.13
C TYR A 42 -10.43 4.55 -3.17
N THR A 43 -9.55 5.09 -2.33
CA THR A 43 -9.87 6.26 -1.50
C THR A 43 -9.62 7.50 -2.34
N TYR A 44 -10.69 8.22 -2.69
CA TYR A 44 -10.56 9.46 -3.43
C TYR A 44 -9.71 10.44 -2.62
N GLN A 45 -8.53 10.75 -3.14
CA GLN A 45 -7.75 11.87 -2.64
C GLN A 45 -8.36 13.12 -3.25
N ASP A 46 -8.95 13.97 -2.43
CA ASP A 46 -9.49 15.25 -2.87
C ASP A 46 -8.35 16.15 -3.32
N ASN A 47 -7.95 15.97 -4.57
CA ASN A 47 -6.94 16.76 -5.26
C ASN A 47 -7.57 18.02 -5.87
N ASN A 48 -8.80 18.39 -5.48
CA ASN A 48 -9.36 19.68 -5.88
C ASN A 48 -8.49 20.80 -5.35
N ALA A 49 -8.16 21.73 -6.24
CA ALA A 49 -7.35 22.91 -5.93
C ALA A 49 -7.97 23.79 -4.83
N ASP A 50 -9.26 23.65 -4.56
CA ASP A 50 -9.99 24.46 -3.60
C ASP A 50 -9.67 24.13 -2.13
N GLY A 51 -9.15 22.92 -1.85
CA GLY A 51 -8.73 22.49 -0.51
C GLY A 51 -9.75 22.78 0.58
N LEU A 52 -9.29 23.27 1.73
CA LEU A 52 -10.13 23.68 2.85
C LEU A 52 -10.09 25.21 3.04
N PRO A 53 -10.97 25.97 2.38
CA PRO A 53 -10.91 27.43 2.41
C PRO A 53 -11.37 28.00 3.75
N GLU A 54 -10.80 29.12 4.20
CA GLU A 54 -11.12 29.73 5.50
C GLU A 54 -12.63 30.03 5.68
N LYS A 55 -13.34 30.30 4.59
CA LYS A 55 -14.80 30.54 4.58
C LYS A 55 -15.63 29.29 4.90
N SER A 56 -15.11 28.08 4.68
CA SER A 56 -15.80 26.83 4.99
C SER A 56 -15.59 26.36 6.43
N LEU A 57 -14.67 27.01 7.17
CA LEU A 57 -14.38 26.66 8.56
C LEU A 57 -15.45 27.21 9.50
N ASN A 58 -15.86 26.39 10.47
CA ASN A 58 -16.81 26.79 11.49
C ASN A 58 -16.13 27.68 12.55
N LYS A 59 -16.23 29.00 12.35
CA LYS A 59 -15.64 30.03 13.23
C LYS A 59 -16.25 30.10 14.63
N LYS A 60 -17.38 29.41 14.87
CA LYS A 60 -18.05 29.39 16.19
C LYS A 60 -17.42 28.39 17.16
N ILE A 61 -16.57 27.49 16.68
CA ILE A 61 -15.86 26.51 17.52
C ILE A 61 -14.82 27.27 18.36
N PRO A 62 -14.87 27.24 19.70
CA PRO A 62 -13.92 27.96 20.54
C PRO A 62 -12.45 27.63 20.25
N GLU A 63 -12.16 26.37 19.90
CA GLU A 63 -10.84 25.88 19.51
C GLU A 63 -10.31 26.59 18.25
N PHE A 64 -11.18 26.93 17.29
CA PHE A 64 -10.79 27.65 16.08
C PHE A 64 -10.17 29.01 16.43
N MET A 65 -10.82 29.76 17.32
CA MET A 65 -10.32 31.07 17.77
C MET A 65 -9.09 30.91 18.66
N LYS A 66 -9.09 29.91 19.57
CA LYS A 66 -7.95 29.64 20.46
C LYS A 66 -6.66 29.32 19.70
N LEU A 67 -6.73 28.44 18.70
CA LEU A 67 -5.55 28.05 17.91
C LEU A 67 -4.99 29.19 17.05
N ARG A 68 -5.80 30.21 16.72
CA ARG A 68 -5.39 31.38 15.92
C ARG A 68 -4.89 32.56 16.75
N GLN A 69 -4.84 32.43 18.09
CA GLN A 69 -4.26 33.46 18.96
C GLN A 69 -2.76 33.66 18.69
N GLN A 70 -2.08 32.59 18.29
CA GLN A 70 -0.68 32.60 17.90
C GLN A 70 -0.59 32.36 16.39
N GLY A 71 0.09 33.26 15.67
CA GLY A 71 0.32 33.12 14.24
C GLY A 71 1.41 32.09 13.90
N PRO A 72 1.63 31.80 12.62
CA PRO A 72 2.80 31.03 12.18
C PRO A 72 4.09 31.73 12.62
N HIS A 73 4.93 31.04 13.37
CA HIS A 73 6.19 31.57 13.87
C HIS A 73 7.18 30.42 14.15
N PHE A 74 8.43 30.77 14.40
CA PHE A 74 9.43 29.82 14.89
C PHE A 74 9.58 29.99 16.40
N ALA A 75 9.62 28.88 17.11
CA ALA A 75 9.91 28.89 18.55
C ALA A 75 11.39 29.21 18.81
N ASP A 76 11.64 30.10 19.77
CA ASP A 76 12.99 30.48 20.18
C ASP A 76 13.76 29.29 20.75
N MET A 77 15.06 29.21 20.46
CA MET A 77 15.91 28.15 21.00
C MET A 77 15.92 28.18 22.54
N GLY A 78 15.73 27.01 23.16
CA GLY A 78 15.65 26.88 24.63
C GLY A 78 14.30 27.29 25.24
N SER A 79 13.32 27.70 24.42
CA SER A 79 11.95 27.89 24.90
C SER A 79 11.24 26.55 25.14
N PHE A 80 10.23 26.55 26.00
CA PHE A 80 9.37 25.38 26.23
C PHE A 80 8.69 24.89 24.94
N GLU A 81 8.25 25.80 24.08
CA GLU A 81 7.66 25.47 22.78
C GLU A 81 8.65 24.77 21.86
N HIS A 82 9.90 25.23 21.83
CA HIS A 82 10.95 24.62 21.04
C HIS A 82 11.26 23.20 21.53
N GLU A 83 11.43 22.99 22.84
CA GLU A 83 11.67 21.66 23.42
C GLU A 83 10.51 20.70 23.14
N TYR A 84 9.27 21.17 23.31
CA TYR A 84 8.08 20.39 23.05
C TYR A 84 7.97 20.01 21.56
N GLY A 85 8.19 20.97 20.66
CA GLY A 85 8.22 20.75 19.22
C GLY A 85 9.34 19.80 18.79
N GLN A 86 10.51 19.86 19.45
CA GLN A 86 11.61 18.95 19.19
C GLN A 86 11.27 17.49 19.55
N ARG A 87 10.56 17.26 20.67
CA ARG A 87 10.06 15.91 21.02
C ARG A 87 9.09 15.36 19.98
N TRP A 88 8.19 16.20 19.45
CA TRP A 88 7.31 15.82 18.34
C TRP A 88 8.10 15.45 17.09
N LYS A 89 9.10 16.24 16.70
CA LYS A 89 9.98 15.93 15.56
C LYS A 89 10.68 14.59 15.74
N GLN A 90 11.27 14.34 16.91
CA GLN A 90 11.92 13.06 17.23
C GLN A 90 10.95 11.88 17.13
N MET A 91 9.71 12.04 17.57
CA MET A 91 8.67 11.00 17.43
C MET A 91 8.41 10.70 15.95
N HIS A 92 8.25 11.73 15.11
CA HIS A 92 8.03 11.55 13.68
C HIS A 92 9.23 10.91 12.98
N ASP A 93 10.46 11.28 13.37
CA ASP A 93 11.67 10.64 12.84
C ASP A 93 11.74 9.16 13.22
N LEU A 94 11.39 8.81 14.46
CA LEU A 94 11.31 7.42 14.90
C LEU A 94 10.23 6.64 14.13
N PHE A 95 9.05 7.25 13.92
CA PHE A 95 8.00 6.64 13.11
C PHE A 95 8.49 6.36 11.68
N LYS A 96 9.13 7.35 11.04
CA LYS A 96 9.69 7.20 9.70
C LYS A 96 10.72 6.08 9.65
N GLN A 97 11.65 6.04 10.61
CA GLN A 97 12.66 4.97 10.69
C GLN A 97 12.02 3.59 10.80
N LYS A 98 11.01 3.42 11.67
CA LYS A 98 10.30 2.15 11.84
C LYS A 98 9.52 1.76 10.59
N SER A 99 8.82 2.71 9.97
CA SER A 99 8.07 2.47 8.74
C SER A 99 8.98 2.05 7.60
N ASP A 100 10.13 2.71 7.44
CA ASP A 100 11.10 2.40 6.39
C ASP A 100 11.77 1.04 6.63
N ALA A 101 12.06 0.69 7.90
CA ALA A 101 12.60 -0.62 8.24
C ALA A 101 11.60 -1.74 7.92
N LEU A 102 10.35 -1.58 8.34
CA LEU A 102 9.28 -2.55 8.06
C LEU A 102 9.05 -2.71 6.55
N LYS A 103 9.07 -1.61 5.79
CA LYS A 103 8.91 -1.66 4.33
C LYS A 103 9.99 -2.53 3.67
N ARG A 104 11.26 -2.35 4.05
CA ARG A 104 12.38 -3.16 3.51
C ARG A 104 12.27 -4.62 3.92
N GLU A 105 11.86 -4.89 5.15
CA GLU A 105 11.62 -6.26 5.63
C GLU A 105 10.56 -6.98 4.79
N MET A 106 9.44 -6.30 4.53
CA MET A 106 8.37 -6.83 3.69
C MET A 106 8.81 -7.06 2.24
N GLU A 107 9.59 -6.13 1.66
CA GLU A 107 10.16 -6.29 0.32
C GLU A 107 11.07 -7.54 0.24
N MET A 108 11.92 -7.78 1.24
CA MET A 108 12.78 -8.97 1.28
C MET A 108 11.99 -10.28 1.43
N GLU A 109 10.95 -10.30 2.26
CA GLU A 109 10.11 -11.49 2.41
C GLU A 109 9.29 -11.77 1.14
N GLU A 110 8.85 -10.73 0.41
CA GLU A 110 8.20 -10.90 -0.90
C GLU A 110 9.17 -11.49 -1.94
N GLU A 111 10.39 -10.97 -2.06
CA GLU A 111 11.41 -11.51 -2.97
C GLU A 111 11.74 -12.98 -2.66
N LYS A 112 11.83 -13.32 -1.37
CA LYS A 112 12.05 -14.69 -0.91
C LYS A 112 10.89 -15.61 -1.28
N LEU A 113 9.65 -15.15 -1.12
CA LEU A 113 8.47 -15.91 -1.52
C LEU A 113 8.46 -16.15 -3.03
N GLU A 114 8.75 -15.12 -3.84
CA GLU A 114 8.82 -15.25 -5.30
C GLU A 114 9.88 -16.28 -5.72
N ALA A 115 11.07 -16.24 -5.11
CA ALA A 115 12.12 -17.22 -5.38
C ALA A 115 11.70 -18.66 -5.03
N GLN A 116 11.02 -18.85 -3.90
CA GLN A 116 10.51 -20.17 -3.49
C GLN A 116 9.44 -20.69 -4.46
N MET A 117 8.52 -19.81 -4.89
CA MET A 117 7.45 -20.17 -5.82
C MET A 117 8.00 -20.52 -7.20
N GLU A 118 8.98 -19.77 -7.70
CA GLU A 118 9.62 -20.03 -8.99
C GLU A 118 10.36 -21.37 -8.97
N TYR A 119 11.07 -21.66 -7.87
CA TYR A 119 11.71 -22.96 -7.67
C TYR A 119 10.69 -24.11 -7.68
N ALA A 120 9.60 -23.98 -6.91
CA ALA A 120 8.54 -24.98 -6.86
C ALA A 120 7.86 -25.20 -8.22
N ARG A 121 7.68 -24.13 -9.01
CA ARG A 121 7.15 -24.23 -10.38
C ARG A 121 8.09 -25.05 -11.26
N TYR A 122 9.39 -24.76 -11.23
CA TYR A 122 10.38 -25.48 -12.02
C TYR A 122 10.46 -26.96 -11.66
N GLU A 123 10.42 -27.29 -10.36
CA GLU A 123 10.37 -28.69 -9.91
C GLU A 123 9.13 -29.40 -10.45
N HIS A 124 7.96 -28.78 -10.33
CA HIS A 124 6.71 -29.34 -10.83
C HIS A 124 6.72 -29.57 -12.35
N GLU A 125 7.22 -28.61 -13.12
CA GLU A 125 7.38 -28.74 -14.58
C GLU A 125 8.35 -29.89 -14.93
N THR A 126 9.44 -30.03 -14.17
CA THR A 126 10.43 -31.10 -14.36
C THR A 126 9.84 -32.47 -14.06
N GLU A 127 9.06 -32.61 -12.98
CA GLU A 127 8.38 -33.86 -12.62
C GLU A 127 7.35 -34.26 -13.68
N GLN A 128 6.51 -33.32 -14.13
CA GLN A 128 5.56 -33.59 -15.22
C GLN A 128 6.25 -34.07 -16.49
N LEU A 129 7.40 -33.51 -16.84
CA LEU A 129 8.18 -33.96 -18.00
C LEU A 129 8.70 -35.39 -17.80
N ARG A 130 9.23 -35.71 -16.61
CA ARG A 130 9.70 -37.07 -16.29
C ARG A 130 8.57 -38.09 -16.36
N GLU A 131 7.40 -37.79 -15.80
CA GLU A 131 6.23 -38.66 -15.85
C GLU A 131 5.78 -38.94 -17.29
N ARG A 132 5.73 -37.91 -18.14
CA ARG A 132 5.41 -38.08 -19.57
C ARG A 132 6.42 -38.96 -20.30
N MET A 133 7.72 -38.81 -20.01
CA MET A 133 8.77 -39.63 -20.62
C MET A 133 8.67 -41.09 -20.18
N LEU A 134 8.42 -41.35 -18.89
CA LEU A 134 8.18 -42.70 -18.37
C LEU A 134 6.95 -43.33 -19.02
N GLN A 135 5.85 -42.59 -19.11
CA GLN A 135 4.63 -43.06 -19.76
C GLN A 135 4.89 -43.45 -21.21
N LEU A 136 5.59 -42.61 -21.99
CA LEU A 136 5.93 -42.93 -23.38
C LEU A 136 6.83 -44.16 -23.48
N SER A 137 7.79 -44.34 -22.57
CA SER A 137 8.69 -45.49 -22.59
C SER A 137 8.00 -46.83 -22.29
N LEU A 138 6.82 -46.81 -21.66
CA LEU A 138 6.01 -48.02 -21.43
C LEU A 138 5.19 -48.44 -22.67
N PHE A 139 5.08 -47.56 -23.67
CA PHE A 139 4.35 -47.84 -24.93
C PHE A 139 5.26 -48.35 -26.06
N PHE A 140 6.57 -48.48 -25.83
CA PHE A 140 7.57 -49.03 -26.76
C PHE A 140 8.23 -50.27 -26.16
#